data_AF-A0A182IPU2-F1
#
_entry.id   AF-A0A182IPU2-F1
#
_cell.length_a   1.000
_cell.length_b   1.000
_cell.length_c   1.000
_cell.angle_alpha   90.00
_cell.angle_beta   90.00
_cell.angle_gamma   90.00
#
_symmetry.space_group_name_H-M   'P 1'
#
loop_
_entity.id
_entity.type
_entity.pdbx_description
1 polymer ?
#
loop_
_entity_poly.entity_id
_entity_poly.type
_entity_poly.pdbx_seq_one_letter_code
_entity_poly.pdbx_strand_id
1 'polypeptide(L)'
;LCFDAAFETGNLGRVDLVGEFEYDLFLRPDTCNPRYRFWFNFTVDNVKQDQRVIFNIVNNNKSRNLFKDGMTPLVKSTSRPKWQRLPRCEVFYYKSPVHQNHYVLSFAFGFDKEDEVYQFALTFPYSYSKMQAYLNALELKYPEAFERSTLGMSIQNRKLELITFDDVKKPDKVDQKNVIHMVVILARIHPGESPASYVVQGLIEFLAAANQPISKALREHVVFKIVPMLNPDGVFLGNNRCNVIGHDLNRSWNKLSQYTHPTLSAVMKMLKEYDNSSCYQVDFVIDIHAHSSLTGTFIYGSTYDNVYRYERHLVFPKLFATKCEDFCQEHMMFNADDRKSGTARRYFVEALSDIVNTYTLEVSMCGYFLNGTNILTQYTEDGYMRIGRNLARTFLEYYRFTNILPIPPVDELRPRKSRPRTHRPRARSKTRSEVRARPKTTRAYAPISYTDLSICYDSATSDDGSPVRYMYHGHAGYGGFRMRPHAHQDQFSLSNIQAARFSNLDFTSDFRLKVPKAKALPEPKIPPIEILNVPPKPHLTIIDFNQLTRGGLEEATAGRTIEREKEKIRRHTLKSCSSRKA
;
A
#
# COMPACT_ATOMS: atom_id res chain seq x y z
N LEU A 1 23.28 -12.16 -16.57
CA LEU A 1 22.05 -11.52 -16.07
C LEU A 1 21.61 -10.45 -17.04
N CYS A 2 20.38 -10.55 -17.51
CA CYS A 2 19.72 -9.47 -18.24
C CYS A 2 18.63 -8.89 -17.32
N PHE A 3 18.50 -7.56 -17.30
CA PHE A 3 17.57 -6.85 -16.43
C PHE A 3 16.52 -6.17 -17.30
N ASP A 4 15.25 -6.30 -16.93
CA ASP A 4 14.16 -5.64 -17.64
C ASP A 4 13.16 -5.00 -16.66
N ALA A 5 12.63 -3.86 -17.07
CA ALA A 5 11.57 -3.14 -16.38
C ALA A 5 10.59 -2.48 -17.38
N ALA A 6 10.63 -2.87 -18.66
CA ALA A 6 9.81 -2.33 -19.74
C ALA A 6 8.40 -2.96 -19.76
N PHE A 7 7.73 -2.95 -18.61
CA PHE A 7 6.38 -3.46 -18.43
C PHE A 7 5.58 -2.57 -17.48
N GLU A 8 4.27 -2.78 -17.40
CA GLU A 8 3.39 -1.97 -16.55
C GLU A 8 3.82 -2.02 -15.08
N THR A 9 3.91 -0.87 -14.41
CA THR A 9 4.47 -0.70 -13.05
C THR A 9 5.97 -0.96 -12.92
N GLY A 10 6.67 -1.32 -14.00
CA GLY A 10 8.10 -1.56 -14.02
C GLY A 10 8.91 -0.29 -13.69
N ASN A 11 9.92 -0.43 -12.85
CA ASN A 11 10.86 0.64 -12.54
C ASN A 11 12.24 0.08 -12.20
N LEU A 12 13.16 0.30 -13.13
CA LEU A 12 14.60 0.22 -12.99
C LEU A 12 15.20 1.11 -14.09
N GLY A 13 16.19 1.94 -13.77
CA GLY A 13 16.73 2.93 -14.70
C GLY A 13 18.06 2.53 -15.33
N ARG A 14 18.98 2.01 -14.52
CA ARG A 14 20.33 1.60 -14.93
C ARG A 14 20.85 0.55 -13.96
N VAL A 15 21.68 -0.36 -14.46
CA VAL A 15 22.39 -1.35 -13.66
C VAL A 15 23.86 -1.33 -14.04
N ASP A 16 24.73 -1.23 -13.05
CA ASP A 16 26.19 -1.28 -13.21
C ASP A 16 26.73 -2.55 -12.55
N LEU A 17 27.57 -3.30 -13.25
CA LEU A 17 28.32 -4.42 -12.68
C LEU A 17 29.57 -3.86 -12.00
N VAL A 18 29.64 -3.95 -10.67
CA VAL A 18 30.74 -3.37 -9.87
C VAL A 18 31.73 -4.43 -9.36
N GLY A 19 31.29 -5.67 -9.22
CA GLY A 19 32.11 -6.84 -8.91
C GLY A 19 31.70 -8.05 -9.75
N GLU A 20 32.36 -9.19 -9.58
CA GLU A 20 32.04 -10.41 -10.36
C GLU A 20 30.57 -10.85 -10.22
N PHE A 21 30.00 -10.65 -9.03
CA PHE A 21 28.63 -11.01 -8.69
C PHE A 21 27.87 -9.88 -7.98
N GLU A 22 28.34 -8.64 -8.11
CA GLU A 22 27.78 -7.48 -7.41
C GLU A 22 27.32 -6.41 -8.41
N TYR A 23 26.08 -5.94 -8.22
CA TYR A 23 25.43 -5.02 -9.12
C TYR A 23 24.86 -3.82 -8.37
N ASP A 24 25.17 -2.63 -8.87
CA ASP A 24 24.56 -1.38 -8.44
C ASP A 24 23.34 -1.04 -9.32
N LEU A 25 22.18 -0.95 -8.69
CA LEU A 25 20.90 -0.69 -9.30
C LEU A 25 20.49 0.76 -9.03
N PHE A 26 20.20 1.47 -10.12
CA PHE A 26 19.72 2.84 -10.09
C PHE A 26 18.24 2.89 -10.47
N LEU A 27 17.41 3.34 -9.54
CA LEU A 27 15.98 3.54 -9.77
C LEU A 27 15.75 4.72 -10.72
N ARG A 28 14.76 4.56 -11.60
CA ARG A 28 14.29 5.65 -12.44
C ARG A 28 13.53 6.67 -11.56
N PRO A 29 13.85 7.98 -11.66
CA PRO A 29 13.02 8.99 -11.01
C PRO A 29 11.60 8.98 -11.59
N ASP A 30 10.65 9.48 -10.81
CA ASP A 30 9.29 9.74 -11.29
C ASP A 30 9.34 10.57 -12.58
N THR A 31 8.44 10.25 -13.51
CA THR A 31 8.33 10.97 -14.79
C THR A 31 8.16 12.47 -14.54
N CYS A 32 8.98 13.29 -15.21
CA CYS A 32 9.03 14.75 -15.06
C CYS A 32 9.34 15.24 -13.62
N ASN A 33 9.83 14.38 -12.71
CA ASN A 33 10.22 14.79 -11.37
C ASN A 33 11.45 14.02 -10.83
N PRO A 34 12.65 14.65 -10.81
CA PRO A 34 13.89 13.98 -10.39
C PRO A 34 13.97 13.72 -8.87
N ARG A 35 13.04 14.24 -8.06
CA ARG A 35 13.11 14.21 -6.59
C ARG A 35 12.56 12.93 -5.97
N TYR A 36 11.76 12.14 -6.68
CA TYR A 36 11.13 10.95 -6.10
C TYR A 36 11.73 9.68 -6.70
N ARG A 37 12.31 8.86 -5.82
CA ARG A 37 12.91 7.54 -6.12
C ARG A 37 12.71 6.64 -4.91
N PHE A 38 11.91 5.60 -5.04
CA PHE A 38 11.70 4.61 -3.98
C PHE A 38 11.06 3.32 -4.52
N TRP A 39 10.08 3.45 -5.43
CA TRP A 39 9.46 2.31 -6.09
C TRP A 39 10.45 1.62 -7.04
N PHE A 40 10.47 0.28 -6.98
CA PHE A 40 11.20 -0.57 -7.91
C PHE A 40 10.37 -1.81 -8.19
N ASN A 41 10.42 -2.24 -9.45
CA ASN A 41 9.79 -3.46 -9.93
C ASN A 41 10.50 -3.87 -11.23
N PHE A 42 11.25 -4.95 -11.22
CA PHE A 42 12.07 -5.37 -12.36
C PHE A 42 12.19 -6.88 -12.42
N THR A 43 12.50 -7.40 -13.60
CA THR A 43 12.78 -8.80 -13.87
C THR A 43 14.25 -9.03 -14.15
N VAL A 44 14.73 -10.21 -13.80
CA VAL A 44 16.07 -10.71 -14.08
C VAL A 44 15.95 -12.08 -14.72
N ASP A 45 16.58 -12.23 -15.88
CA ASP A 45 16.68 -13.47 -16.65
C ASP A 45 18.15 -13.72 -17.03
N ASN A 46 18.39 -14.77 -17.83
CA ASN A 46 19.74 -15.24 -18.17
C ASN A 46 20.59 -15.49 -16.91
N VAL A 47 19.99 -16.23 -15.98
CA VAL A 47 20.52 -16.63 -14.67
C VAL A 47 21.15 -18.02 -14.77
N LYS A 48 22.17 -18.30 -13.96
CA LYS A 48 22.76 -19.63 -13.84
C LYS A 48 22.36 -20.28 -12.52
N GLN A 49 22.29 -21.61 -12.51
CA GLN A 49 21.93 -22.37 -11.32
C GLN A 49 23.04 -22.22 -10.29
N ASP A 50 22.64 -22.04 -9.03
CA ASP A 50 23.53 -21.79 -7.89
C ASP A 50 24.35 -20.50 -8.00
N GLN A 51 24.07 -19.64 -8.99
CA GLN A 51 24.68 -18.33 -9.09
C GLN A 51 24.16 -17.44 -7.96
N ARG A 52 25.08 -16.95 -7.14
CA ARG A 52 24.80 -16.02 -6.05
C ARG A 52 25.21 -14.63 -6.46
N VAL A 53 24.34 -13.65 -6.22
CA VAL A 53 24.58 -12.25 -6.55
C VAL A 53 24.15 -11.34 -5.43
N ILE A 54 24.70 -10.13 -5.43
CA ILE A 54 24.33 -9.03 -4.54
C ILE A 54 23.77 -7.90 -5.39
N PHE A 55 22.56 -7.46 -5.04
CA PHE A 55 21.92 -6.30 -5.65
C PHE A 55 21.91 -5.12 -4.68
N ASN A 56 22.52 -4.00 -5.08
CA ASN A 56 22.61 -2.77 -4.31
C ASN A 56 21.72 -1.68 -4.92
N ILE A 57 20.63 -1.29 -4.27
CA ILE A 57 19.86 -0.11 -4.68
C ILE A 57 20.47 1.13 -4.03
N VAL A 58 21.13 1.96 -4.83
CA VAL A 58 22.05 3.02 -4.35
C VAL A 58 21.45 4.43 -4.32
N ASN A 59 20.37 4.69 -5.07
CA ASN A 59 19.85 6.06 -5.29
C ASN A 59 18.45 6.27 -4.68
N ASN A 60 18.16 5.62 -3.55
CA ASN A 60 16.91 5.81 -2.82
C ASN A 60 16.87 7.19 -2.12
N ASN A 61 15.83 7.98 -2.38
CA ASN A 61 15.70 9.33 -1.82
C ASN A 61 15.04 9.37 -0.43
N LYS A 62 14.56 8.24 0.12
CA LYS A 62 13.97 8.16 1.46
C LYS A 62 14.96 7.63 2.50
N SER A 63 15.57 8.54 3.27
CA SER A 63 16.56 8.20 4.32
C SER A 63 15.99 7.48 5.55
N ARG A 64 14.71 7.71 5.87
CA ARG A 64 13.97 6.99 6.91
C ARG A 64 12.84 6.19 6.27
N ASN A 65 12.99 4.88 6.26
CA ASN A 65 12.02 3.94 5.73
C ASN A 65 12.10 2.62 6.52
N LEU A 66 11.13 1.75 6.27
CA LEU A 66 10.94 0.49 6.99
C LEU A 66 12.01 -0.57 6.70
N PHE A 67 12.94 -0.38 5.76
CA PHE A 67 14.07 -1.30 5.60
C PHE A 67 14.99 -1.29 6.83
N LYS A 68 15.03 -0.17 7.59
CA LYS A 68 15.67 -0.12 8.91
C LYS A 68 14.96 -1.00 9.94
N ASP A 69 13.66 -1.14 9.77
CA ASP A 69 12.75 -1.79 10.73
C ASP A 69 12.35 -3.20 10.24
N GLY A 70 13.13 -3.82 9.35
CA GLY A 70 12.93 -5.22 8.95
C GLY A 70 11.99 -5.46 7.75
N MET A 71 11.63 -4.42 6.99
CA MET A 71 11.03 -4.61 5.66
C MET A 71 12.03 -5.28 4.72
N THR A 72 11.56 -6.22 3.91
CA THR A 72 12.39 -6.91 2.91
C THR A 72 11.72 -6.83 1.53
N PRO A 73 12.48 -6.81 0.41
CA PRO A 73 11.89 -6.85 -0.93
C PRO A 73 11.07 -8.12 -1.16
N LEU A 74 10.24 -8.09 -2.19
CA LEU A 74 9.52 -9.26 -2.68
C LEU A 74 10.24 -9.88 -3.88
N VAL A 75 10.14 -11.19 -3.99
CA VAL A 75 10.57 -11.98 -5.15
C VAL A 75 9.46 -12.94 -5.56
N LYS A 76 9.37 -13.21 -6.86
CA LYS A 76 8.67 -14.36 -7.43
C LYS A 76 9.42 -14.84 -8.67
N SER A 77 9.05 -16.01 -9.20
CA SER A 77 9.61 -16.51 -10.45
C SER A 77 8.53 -17.07 -11.38
N THR A 78 8.89 -17.40 -12.63
CA THR A 78 7.95 -17.96 -13.61
C THR A 78 7.22 -19.20 -13.10
N SER A 79 7.92 -20.13 -12.42
CA SER A 79 7.28 -21.34 -11.85
C SER A 79 6.64 -21.10 -10.48
N ARG A 80 7.07 -20.07 -9.75
CA ARG A 80 6.55 -19.68 -8.43
C ARG A 80 5.91 -18.31 -8.53
N PRO A 81 4.67 -18.22 -9.06
CA PRO A 81 4.03 -16.93 -9.33
C PRO A 81 3.60 -16.17 -8.07
N LYS A 82 3.59 -16.83 -6.90
CA LYS A 82 3.23 -16.22 -5.63
C LYS A 82 4.38 -15.39 -5.08
N TRP A 83 4.11 -14.12 -4.79
CA TRP A 83 5.08 -13.23 -4.16
C TRP A 83 5.49 -13.71 -2.77
N GLN A 84 6.80 -13.70 -2.52
CA GLN A 84 7.41 -14.03 -1.24
C GLN A 84 8.40 -12.95 -0.84
N ARG A 85 8.47 -12.66 0.46
CA ARG A 85 9.43 -11.72 1.02
C ARG A 85 10.80 -12.39 1.09
N LEU A 86 11.86 -11.65 0.76
CA LEU A 86 13.22 -12.12 0.96
C LEU A 86 13.48 -12.34 2.46
N PRO A 87 14.28 -13.36 2.83
CA PRO A 87 14.70 -13.57 4.20
C PRO A 87 15.43 -12.34 4.75
N ARG A 88 15.11 -11.93 5.99
CA ARG A 88 15.70 -10.74 6.61
C ARG A 88 17.23 -10.82 6.73
N CYS A 89 17.79 -12.03 6.90
CA CYS A 89 19.23 -12.24 6.98
C CYS A 89 19.97 -11.93 5.68
N GLU A 90 19.27 -11.88 4.55
CA GLU A 90 19.85 -11.60 3.22
C GLU A 90 19.69 -10.14 2.81
N VAL A 91 19.10 -9.28 3.65
CA VAL A 91 18.75 -7.90 3.32
C VAL A 91 19.40 -6.94 4.29
N PHE A 92 20.12 -5.96 3.76
CA PHE A 92 20.90 -4.99 4.50
C PHE A 92 20.53 -3.57 4.07
N TYR A 93 20.39 -2.66 5.02
CA TYR A 93 20.12 -1.26 4.75
C TYR A 93 21.03 -0.35 5.58
N TYR A 94 22.00 0.27 4.93
CA TYR A 94 23.12 0.96 5.59
C TYR A 94 23.58 2.19 4.82
N LYS A 95 24.39 3.05 5.44
CA LYS A 95 25.05 4.16 4.75
C LYS A 95 26.37 3.66 4.19
N SER A 96 26.62 3.91 2.91
CA SER A 96 27.86 3.51 2.26
C SER A 96 28.75 4.71 1.93
N PRO A 97 30.00 4.78 2.44
CA PRO A 97 30.96 5.80 2.06
C PRO A 97 31.28 5.81 0.57
N VAL A 98 31.29 4.64 -0.06
CA VAL A 98 31.55 4.47 -1.51
C VAL A 98 30.47 5.16 -2.34
N HIS A 99 29.22 5.15 -1.85
CA HIS A 99 28.09 5.83 -2.49
C HIS A 99 27.80 7.18 -1.83
N GLN A 100 28.84 7.97 -1.54
CA GLN A 100 28.72 9.34 -1.01
C GLN A 100 27.93 9.45 0.31
N ASN A 101 28.02 8.42 1.18
CA ASN A 101 27.22 8.28 2.41
C ASN A 101 25.71 8.25 2.19
N HIS A 102 25.26 7.91 0.98
CA HIS A 102 23.86 7.63 0.71
C HIS A 102 23.46 6.30 1.36
N TYR A 103 22.17 6.17 1.65
CA TYR A 103 21.62 4.91 2.12
C TYR A 103 21.47 3.93 0.96
N VAL A 104 22.03 2.74 1.13
CA VAL A 104 21.99 1.64 0.17
C VAL A 104 21.17 0.49 0.74
N LEU A 105 20.28 -0.05 -0.08
CA LEU A 105 19.59 -1.31 0.18
C LEU A 105 20.31 -2.41 -0.60
N SER A 106 21.05 -3.26 0.11
CA SER A 106 21.73 -4.41 -0.46
C SER A 106 20.93 -5.67 -0.13
N PHE A 107 20.75 -6.56 -1.10
CA PHE A 107 20.21 -7.88 -0.83
C PHE A 107 20.93 -8.95 -1.64
N ALA A 108 21.28 -10.04 -0.96
CA ALA A 108 21.89 -11.20 -1.58
C ALA A 108 20.79 -12.15 -2.09
N PHE A 109 21.04 -12.76 -3.24
CA PHE A 109 20.11 -13.69 -3.86
C PHE A 109 20.85 -14.83 -4.57
N GLY A 110 20.40 -16.06 -4.34
CA GLY A 110 20.87 -17.25 -5.05
C GLY A 110 19.81 -17.71 -6.04
N PHE A 111 20.18 -17.77 -7.32
CA PHE A 111 19.33 -18.34 -8.35
C PHE A 111 19.36 -19.86 -8.27
N ASP A 112 18.18 -20.48 -8.24
CA ASP A 112 18.05 -21.93 -8.10
C ASP A 112 17.72 -22.64 -9.43
N LYS A 113 17.27 -21.92 -10.47
CA LYS A 113 16.90 -22.50 -11.77
C LYS A 113 17.22 -21.55 -12.93
N GLU A 114 17.89 -22.07 -13.96
CA GLU A 114 18.39 -21.30 -15.13
C GLU A 114 17.28 -20.82 -16.07
N ASP A 115 16.24 -21.64 -16.25
CA ASP A 115 15.13 -21.35 -17.17
C ASP A 115 14.07 -20.40 -16.58
N GLU A 116 14.31 -19.84 -15.40
CA GLU A 116 13.35 -18.97 -14.71
C GLU A 116 13.67 -17.49 -14.88
N VAL A 117 12.60 -16.70 -15.00
CA VAL A 117 12.65 -15.25 -14.87
C VAL A 117 12.23 -14.90 -13.46
N TYR A 118 13.09 -14.20 -12.73
CA TYR A 118 12.82 -13.73 -11.37
C TYR A 118 12.34 -12.29 -11.42
N GLN A 119 11.28 -11.96 -10.68
CA GLN A 119 10.78 -10.60 -10.56
C GLN A 119 10.97 -10.11 -9.13
N PHE A 120 11.57 -8.93 -8.97
CA PHE A 120 11.80 -8.28 -7.69
C PHE A 120 10.98 -6.99 -7.58
N ALA A 121 10.38 -6.74 -6.42
CA ALA A 121 9.57 -5.55 -6.20
C ALA A 121 9.67 -5.01 -4.76
N LEU A 122 9.44 -3.70 -4.59
CA LEU A 122 9.40 -3.04 -3.28
C LEU A 122 8.32 -3.62 -2.36
N THR A 123 7.11 -3.77 -2.89
CA THR A 123 5.93 -4.36 -2.26
C THR A 123 5.00 -4.88 -3.36
N PHE A 124 3.90 -5.55 -3.00
CA PHE A 124 3.08 -6.31 -3.96
C PHE A 124 2.61 -5.39 -5.09
N PRO A 125 3.07 -5.59 -6.34
CA PRO A 125 2.64 -4.74 -7.44
C PRO A 125 1.14 -4.87 -7.68
N TYR A 126 0.51 -3.74 -8.00
CA TYR A 126 -0.90 -3.68 -8.36
C TYR A 126 -1.05 -2.79 -9.58
N SER A 127 -1.15 -3.40 -10.75
CA SER A 127 -1.20 -2.69 -12.02
C SER A 127 -2.60 -2.14 -12.32
N TYR A 128 -2.70 -1.13 -13.20
CA TYR A 128 -3.97 -0.62 -13.68
C TYR A 128 -4.69 -1.71 -14.48
N SER A 129 -3.99 -2.46 -15.34
CA SER A 129 -4.59 -3.58 -16.09
C SER A 129 -5.13 -4.67 -15.15
N LYS A 130 -4.41 -4.99 -14.06
CA LYS A 130 -4.89 -5.89 -13.00
C LYS A 130 -6.18 -5.37 -12.37
N MET A 131 -6.25 -4.07 -12.07
CA MET A 131 -7.46 -3.46 -11.54
C MET A 131 -8.63 -3.62 -12.51
N GLN A 132 -8.43 -3.26 -13.77
CA GLN A 132 -9.44 -3.29 -14.81
C GLN A 132 -9.98 -4.71 -15.03
N ALA A 133 -9.10 -5.71 -15.13
CA ALA A 133 -9.49 -7.10 -15.25
C ALA A 133 -10.29 -7.58 -14.02
N TYR A 134 -9.88 -7.18 -12.81
CA TYR A 134 -10.59 -7.49 -11.59
C TYR A 134 -11.99 -6.87 -11.54
N LEU A 135 -12.13 -5.58 -11.89
CA LEU A 135 -13.44 -4.92 -11.93
C LEU A 135 -14.37 -5.54 -12.98
N ASN A 136 -13.85 -5.90 -14.16
CA ASN A 136 -14.63 -6.63 -15.18
C ASN A 136 -15.14 -7.97 -14.63
N ALA A 137 -14.31 -8.70 -13.89
CA ALA A 137 -14.71 -9.98 -13.31
C ALA A 137 -15.78 -9.82 -12.22
N LEU A 138 -15.70 -8.75 -11.42
CA LEU A 138 -16.72 -8.44 -10.41
C LEU A 138 -18.05 -8.03 -11.02
N GLU A 139 -18.03 -7.21 -12.07
CA GLU A 139 -19.21 -6.77 -12.81
C GLU A 139 -19.98 -7.97 -13.38
N LEU A 140 -19.27 -8.95 -13.95
CA LEU A 140 -19.87 -10.20 -14.42
C LEU A 140 -20.42 -11.06 -13.26
N LYS A 141 -19.76 -11.04 -12.10
CA LYS A 141 -20.12 -11.89 -10.96
C LYS A 141 -21.28 -11.33 -10.13
N TYR A 142 -21.43 -10.01 -10.07
CA TYR A 142 -22.39 -9.32 -9.21
C TYR A 142 -23.15 -8.19 -9.95
N PRO A 143 -23.84 -8.47 -11.06
CA PRO A 143 -24.42 -7.44 -11.92
C PRO A 143 -25.49 -6.57 -11.26
N GLU A 144 -26.21 -7.10 -10.26
CA GLU A 144 -27.27 -6.36 -9.56
C GLU A 144 -26.74 -5.44 -8.45
N ALA A 145 -25.60 -5.79 -7.85
CA ALA A 145 -25.07 -5.11 -6.67
C ALA A 145 -23.92 -4.14 -6.98
N PHE A 146 -23.27 -4.30 -8.13
CA PHE A 146 -22.05 -3.60 -8.49
C PHE A 146 -22.30 -2.73 -9.71
N GLU A 147 -22.34 -1.42 -9.52
CA GLU A 147 -22.41 -0.45 -10.61
C GLU A 147 -21.03 0.17 -10.85
N ARG A 148 -20.63 0.21 -12.11
CA ARG A 148 -19.37 0.80 -12.54
C ARG A 148 -19.61 1.92 -13.55
N SER A 149 -19.03 3.08 -13.30
CA SER A 149 -19.05 4.22 -14.21
C SER A 149 -17.67 4.85 -14.33
N THR A 150 -17.46 5.65 -15.39
CA THR A 150 -16.22 6.41 -15.57
C THR A 150 -16.45 7.85 -15.13
N LEU A 151 -15.74 8.28 -14.09
CA LEU A 151 -15.85 9.63 -13.53
C LEU A 151 -15.13 10.68 -14.38
N GLY A 152 -14.07 10.27 -15.09
CA GLY A 152 -13.29 11.14 -15.95
C GLY A 152 -12.12 10.39 -16.58
N MET A 153 -11.22 11.14 -17.21
CA MET A 153 -10.01 10.60 -17.83
C MET A 153 -8.76 11.20 -17.17
N SER A 154 -7.67 10.43 -17.16
CA SER A 154 -6.35 10.91 -16.81
C SER A 154 -5.71 11.71 -17.96
N ILE A 155 -4.49 12.22 -17.75
CA ILE A 155 -3.77 13.01 -18.76
C ILE A 155 -3.45 12.15 -20.00
N GLN A 156 -3.14 10.87 -19.79
CA GLN A 156 -2.92 9.91 -20.88
C GLN A 156 -4.20 9.14 -21.25
N ASN A 157 -5.38 9.71 -21.02
CA ASN A 157 -6.68 9.14 -21.39
C ASN A 157 -6.98 7.74 -20.80
N ARG A 158 -6.46 7.43 -19.61
CA ARG A 158 -6.90 6.25 -18.84
C ARG A 158 -8.16 6.58 -18.06
N LYS A 159 -9.08 5.62 -17.99
CA LYS A 159 -10.36 5.79 -17.31
C LYS A 159 -10.15 5.92 -15.80
N LEU A 160 -10.79 6.93 -15.23
CA LEU A 160 -10.96 7.05 -13.80
C LEU A 160 -12.26 6.36 -13.41
N GLU A 161 -12.17 5.12 -12.94
CA GLU A 161 -13.33 4.31 -12.57
C GLU A 161 -13.94 4.78 -11.24
N LEU A 162 -15.27 4.78 -11.19
CA LEU A 162 -16.09 4.98 -10.01
C LEU A 162 -16.97 3.75 -9.82
N ILE A 163 -16.81 3.11 -8.67
CA ILE A 163 -17.61 1.97 -8.25
C ILE A 163 -18.69 2.49 -7.32
N THR A 164 -19.94 2.15 -7.61
CA THR A 164 -21.11 2.50 -6.81
C THR A 164 -21.74 1.23 -6.26
N PHE A 165 -22.00 1.24 -4.96
CA PHE A 165 -22.91 0.30 -4.32
C PHE A 165 -24.10 1.10 -3.79
N ASP A 166 -25.26 0.91 -4.39
CA ASP A 166 -26.50 1.63 -4.05
C ASP A 166 -27.70 0.69 -4.19
N ASP A 167 -28.13 0.12 -3.05
CA ASP A 167 -29.41 -0.60 -2.95
C ASP A 167 -30.40 0.21 -2.10
N VAL A 168 -30.16 1.51 -1.91
CA VAL A 168 -30.94 2.32 -0.98
C VAL A 168 -32.30 2.63 -1.60
N LYS A 169 -33.37 2.31 -0.86
CA LYS A 169 -34.72 2.70 -1.27
C LYS A 169 -34.86 4.21 -1.16
N LYS A 170 -34.93 4.88 -2.31
CA LYS A 170 -35.10 6.33 -2.38
C LYS A 170 -36.42 6.71 -1.68
N PRO A 171 -36.40 7.69 -0.75
CA PRO A 171 -37.59 8.07 -0.02
C PRO A 171 -38.59 8.78 -0.94
N ASP A 172 -39.89 8.55 -0.72
CA ASP A 172 -40.97 9.20 -1.49
C ASP A 172 -41.01 10.72 -1.28
N LYS A 173 -40.50 11.19 -0.14
CA LYS A 173 -40.32 12.61 0.20
C LYS A 173 -38.93 12.82 0.79
N VAL A 174 -38.20 13.78 0.23
CA VAL A 174 -36.89 14.20 0.72
C VAL A 174 -37.11 15.15 1.90
N ASP A 175 -36.96 14.63 3.11
CA ASP A 175 -36.97 15.40 4.35
C ASP A 175 -35.61 15.28 5.04
N GLN A 176 -35.25 16.24 5.92
CA GLN A 176 -33.99 16.19 6.71
C GLN A 176 -33.84 14.91 7.56
N LYS A 177 -34.93 14.17 7.79
CA LYS A 177 -34.93 12.89 8.52
C LYS A 177 -34.68 11.67 7.64
N ASN A 178 -34.80 11.80 6.32
CA ASN A 178 -34.73 10.71 5.34
C ASN A 178 -33.62 10.93 4.31
N VAL A 179 -32.50 11.55 4.72
CA VAL A 179 -31.36 11.75 3.83
C VAL A 179 -30.65 10.43 3.53
N ILE A 180 -30.13 10.30 2.32
CA ILE A 180 -29.35 9.14 1.90
C ILE A 180 -27.89 9.35 2.32
N HIS A 181 -27.43 8.51 3.22
CA HIS A 181 -26.06 8.53 3.72
C HIS A 181 -25.07 8.03 2.68
N MET A 182 -23.95 8.74 2.51
CA MET A 182 -22.94 8.42 1.52
C MET A 182 -21.52 8.36 2.12
N VAL A 183 -20.79 7.33 1.70
CA VAL A 183 -19.36 7.14 2.00
C VAL A 183 -18.57 7.22 0.71
N VAL A 184 -17.60 8.13 0.66
CA VAL A 184 -16.67 8.27 -0.48
C VAL A 184 -15.29 7.77 -0.09
N ILE A 185 -14.72 6.90 -0.93
CA ILE A 185 -13.40 6.31 -0.71
C ILE A 185 -12.52 6.58 -1.91
N LEU A 186 -11.37 7.17 -1.63
CA LEU A 186 -10.35 7.51 -2.59
C LEU A 186 -9.11 6.68 -2.28
N ALA A 187 -8.41 6.21 -3.30
CA ALA A 187 -7.16 5.49 -3.08
C ALA A 187 -6.15 5.72 -4.19
N ARG A 188 -4.90 5.35 -3.89
CA ARG A 188 -3.84 5.16 -4.89
C ARG A 188 -3.56 6.46 -5.67
N ILE A 189 -3.61 7.59 -4.96
CA ILE A 189 -3.21 8.90 -5.49
C ILE A 189 -1.68 8.98 -5.71
N HIS A 190 -0.88 8.39 -4.82
CA HIS A 190 0.55 8.18 -5.04
C HIS A 190 0.78 6.82 -5.70
N PRO A 191 1.44 6.72 -6.87
CA PRO A 191 1.53 5.48 -7.64
C PRO A 191 2.43 4.34 -7.12
N GLY A 192 3.27 4.56 -6.10
CA GLY A 192 4.15 3.54 -5.51
C GLY A 192 3.58 2.87 -4.25
N GLU A 193 2.51 3.40 -3.67
CA GLU A 193 1.87 2.91 -2.44
C GLU A 193 0.91 1.71 -2.64
N SER A 194 1.31 0.67 -3.40
CA SER A 194 0.35 -0.33 -3.93
C SER A 194 -0.47 -1.10 -2.89
N PRO A 195 -0.08 -1.23 -1.61
CA PRO A 195 -0.94 -1.78 -0.57
C PRO A 195 -2.34 -1.15 -0.49
N ALA A 196 -2.46 0.15 -0.75
CA ALA A 196 -3.75 0.85 -0.76
C ALA A 196 -4.76 0.21 -1.72
N SER A 197 -4.30 -0.28 -2.89
CA SER A 197 -5.16 -0.96 -3.86
C SER A 197 -5.70 -2.29 -3.32
N TYR A 198 -4.90 -3.05 -2.57
CA TYR A 198 -5.36 -4.31 -1.96
C TYR A 198 -6.36 -4.08 -0.83
N VAL A 199 -6.18 -3.00 -0.04
CA VAL A 199 -7.16 -2.59 0.98
C VAL A 199 -8.51 -2.29 0.32
N VAL A 200 -8.51 -1.48 -0.75
CA VAL A 200 -9.72 -1.18 -1.51
C VAL A 200 -10.30 -2.41 -2.17
N GLN A 201 -9.46 -3.30 -2.72
CA GLN A 201 -9.91 -4.55 -3.31
C GLN A 201 -10.73 -5.37 -2.30
N GLY A 202 -10.18 -5.59 -1.09
CA GLY A 202 -10.87 -6.33 -0.03
C GLY A 202 -12.15 -5.67 0.47
N LEU A 203 -12.23 -4.34 0.42
CA LEU A 203 -13.46 -3.61 0.72
C LEU A 203 -14.53 -3.82 -0.36
N ILE A 204 -14.18 -3.66 -1.63
CA ILE A 204 -15.09 -3.85 -2.77
C ILE A 204 -15.62 -5.28 -2.76
N GLU A 205 -14.75 -6.28 -2.60
CA GLU A 205 -15.11 -7.70 -2.51
C GLU A 205 -16.11 -7.95 -1.37
N PHE A 206 -15.88 -7.32 -0.22
CA PHE A 206 -16.78 -7.45 0.92
C PHE A 206 -18.15 -6.85 0.63
N LEU A 207 -18.21 -5.63 0.09
CA LEU A 207 -19.48 -4.95 -0.20
C LEU A 207 -20.28 -5.66 -1.32
N ALA A 208 -19.58 -6.15 -2.35
CA ALA A 208 -20.19 -6.87 -3.47
C ALA A 208 -20.73 -8.26 -3.07
N ALA A 209 -20.22 -8.87 -1.99
CA ALA A 209 -20.62 -10.21 -1.59
C ALA A 209 -22.12 -10.29 -1.22
N ALA A 210 -22.91 -10.91 -2.10
CA ALA A 210 -24.36 -11.07 -1.92
C ALA A 210 -24.75 -11.95 -0.72
N ASN A 211 -23.89 -12.88 -0.31
CA ASN A 211 -24.15 -13.83 0.77
C ASN A 211 -23.78 -13.30 2.17
N GLN A 212 -23.24 -12.08 2.26
CA GLN A 212 -22.83 -11.49 3.54
C GLN A 212 -23.94 -10.57 4.08
N PRO A 213 -24.57 -10.89 5.24
CA PRO A 213 -25.67 -10.09 5.77
C PRO A 213 -25.22 -8.67 6.16
N ILE A 214 -23.96 -8.51 6.58
CA ILE A 214 -23.37 -7.20 6.90
C ILE A 214 -23.34 -6.32 5.65
N SER A 215 -22.86 -6.86 4.53
CA SER A 215 -22.73 -6.13 3.27
C SER A 215 -24.08 -5.73 2.72
N LYS A 216 -25.07 -6.63 2.79
CA LYS A 216 -26.45 -6.32 2.41
C LYS A 216 -27.05 -5.18 3.24
N ALA A 217 -26.94 -5.27 4.57
CA ALA A 217 -27.45 -4.22 5.46
C ALA A 217 -26.81 -2.84 5.18
N LEU A 218 -25.50 -2.82 4.89
CA LEU A 218 -24.80 -1.60 4.49
C LEU A 218 -25.33 -1.03 3.17
N ARG A 219 -25.44 -1.85 2.12
CA ARG A 219 -25.91 -1.38 0.79
C ARG A 219 -27.35 -0.88 0.79
N GLU A 220 -28.21 -1.44 1.63
CA GLU A 220 -29.62 -1.05 1.75
C GLU A 220 -29.83 0.31 2.44
N HIS A 221 -28.84 0.83 3.17
CA HIS A 221 -28.98 2.07 3.96
C HIS A 221 -27.92 3.13 3.65
N VAL A 222 -26.80 2.76 3.04
CA VAL A 222 -25.66 3.62 2.79
C VAL A 222 -25.14 3.42 1.38
N VAL A 223 -24.97 4.53 0.66
CA VAL A 223 -24.37 4.54 -0.68
C VAL A 223 -22.85 4.61 -0.56
N PHE A 224 -22.16 3.69 -1.22
CA PHE A 224 -20.69 3.72 -1.31
C PHE A 224 -20.26 4.18 -2.71
N LYS A 225 -19.40 5.20 -2.75
CA LYS A 225 -18.74 5.70 -3.96
C LYS A 225 -17.23 5.50 -3.82
N ILE A 226 -16.66 4.59 -4.59
CA ILE A 226 -15.26 4.17 -4.45
C ILE A 226 -14.50 4.48 -5.73
N VAL A 227 -13.44 5.29 -5.63
CA VAL A 227 -12.46 5.54 -6.69
C VAL A 227 -11.19 4.75 -6.35
N PRO A 228 -11.01 3.55 -6.94
CA PRO A 228 -9.96 2.63 -6.49
C PRO A 228 -8.55 3.05 -6.92
N MET A 229 -8.43 3.89 -7.96
CA MET A 229 -7.14 4.38 -8.47
C MET A 229 -7.23 5.81 -9.00
N LEU A 230 -6.79 6.78 -8.20
CA LEU A 230 -6.78 8.20 -8.58
C LEU A 230 -5.69 8.58 -9.59
N ASN A 231 -4.59 7.82 -9.65
CA ASN A 231 -3.45 8.12 -10.51
C ASN A 231 -3.06 6.93 -11.41
N PRO A 232 -3.93 6.57 -12.38
CA PRO A 232 -3.68 5.43 -13.26
C PRO A 232 -2.43 5.63 -14.15
N ASP A 233 -2.13 6.87 -14.56
CA ASP A 233 -0.97 7.17 -15.41
C ASP A 233 0.34 6.91 -14.69
N GLY A 234 0.48 7.45 -13.46
CA GLY A 234 1.67 7.22 -12.67
C GLY A 234 1.85 5.74 -12.30
N VAL A 235 0.75 5.00 -12.09
CA VAL A 235 0.81 3.55 -11.80
C VAL A 235 1.33 2.80 -13.00
N PHE A 236 0.76 3.06 -14.19
CA PHE A 236 1.18 2.42 -15.43
C PHE A 236 2.68 2.62 -15.69
N LEU A 237 3.17 3.84 -15.48
CA LEU A 237 4.57 4.20 -15.70
C LEU A 237 5.54 3.64 -14.64
N GLY A 238 5.05 3.12 -13.50
CA GLY A 238 5.91 2.72 -12.39
C GLY A 238 6.53 3.90 -11.63
N ASN A 239 5.80 5.02 -11.53
CA ASN A 239 6.18 6.12 -10.65
C ASN A 239 5.97 5.75 -9.17
N ASN A 240 6.60 6.49 -8.26
CA ASN A 240 6.44 6.34 -6.83
C ASN A 240 5.39 7.29 -6.24
N ARG A 241 5.35 8.54 -6.69
CA ARG A 241 4.55 9.59 -6.03
C ARG A 241 3.76 10.48 -6.99
N CYS A 242 4.34 10.83 -8.12
CA CYS A 242 3.79 11.84 -9.02
C CYS A 242 2.95 11.25 -10.17
N ASN A 243 2.08 12.08 -10.74
CA ASN A 243 1.45 11.82 -12.04
C ASN A 243 2.46 11.91 -13.21
N VAL A 244 1.99 11.78 -14.45
CA VAL A 244 2.84 11.80 -15.66
C VAL A 244 3.60 13.12 -15.87
N ILE A 245 3.06 14.25 -15.41
CA ILE A 245 3.70 15.58 -15.52
C ILE A 245 4.56 15.93 -14.29
N GLY A 246 4.78 14.99 -13.36
CA GLY A 246 5.68 15.18 -12.23
C GLY A 246 5.05 15.89 -11.03
N HIS A 247 3.73 16.07 -11.00
CA HIS A 247 3.01 16.69 -9.89
C HIS A 247 2.59 15.66 -8.83
N ASP A 248 2.76 16.03 -7.56
CA ASP A 248 2.21 15.28 -6.43
C ASP A 248 0.74 15.67 -6.25
N LEU A 249 -0.16 14.78 -6.68
CA LEU A 249 -1.60 15.03 -6.67
C LEU A 249 -2.13 15.32 -5.26
N ASN A 250 -1.58 14.69 -4.21
CA ASN A 250 -2.00 14.94 -2.83
C ASN A 250 -1.34 16.19 -2.22
N ARG A 251 -0.85 17.12 -3.06
CA ARG A 251 -0.44 18.48 -2.70
C ARG A 251 -1.13 19.55 -3.56
N SER A 252 -2.02 19.13 -4.46
CA SER A 252 -2.64 19.99 -5.47
C SER A 252 -4.14 20.20 -5.28
N TRP A 253 -4.75 19.67 -4.20
CA TRP A 253 -6.20 19.79 -3.99
C TRP A 253 -6.67 21.24 -3.86
N ASN A 254 -5.83 22.15 -3.35
CA ASN A 254 -6.11 23.59 -3.26
C ASN A 254 -5.75 24.37 -4.55
N LYS A 255 -5.15 23.73 -5.56
CA LYS A 255 -4.67 24.34 -6.81
C LYS A 255 -5.07 23.49 -8.02
N LEU A 256 -6.37 23.21 -8.12
CA LEU A 256 -6.91 22.36 -9.17
C LEU A 256 -6.93 23.06 -10.52
N SER A 257 -6.63 22.28 -11.56
CA SER A 257 -6.73 22.70 -12.94
C SER A 257 -7.16 21.47 -13.74
N GLN A 258 -8.17 21.65 -14.60
CA GLN A 258 -8.73 20.55 -15.39
C GLN A 258 -7.70 19.95 -16.36
N TYR A 259 -6.69 20.73 -16.77
CA TYR A 259 -5.63 20.29 -17.69
C TYR A 259 -4.53 19.49 -16.99
N THR A 260 -4.10 19.94 -15.80
CA THR A 260 -2.98 19.32 -15.07
C THR A 260 -3.43 18.28 -14.04
N HIS A 261 -4.67 18.39 -13.57
CA HIS A 261 -5.27 17.56 -12.53
C HIS A 261 -6.71 17.13 -12.94
N PRO A 262 -6.90 16.51 -14.12
CA PRO A 262 -8.24 16.13 -14.58
C PRO A 262 -8.93 15.14 -13.63
N THR A 263 -8.17 14.18 -13.07
CA THR A 263 -8.72 13.19 -12.12
C THR A 263 -9.22 13.83 -10.82
N LEU A 264 -8.44 14.75 -10.24
CA LEU A 264 -8.85 15.46 -9.04
C LEU A 264 -10.04 16.40 -9.29
N SER A 265 -10.06 17.06 -10.45
CA SER A 265 -11.16 17.95 -10.83
C SER A 265 -12.48 17.18 -10.96
N ALA A 266 -12.45 15.98 -11.54
CA ALA A 266 -13.63 15.13 -11.68
C ALA A 266 -14.17 14.67 -10.31
N VAL A 267 -13.28 14.27 -9.39
CA VAL A 267 -13.65 13.91 -8.00
C VAL A 267 -14.24 15.10 -7.26
N MET A 268 -13.63 16.28 -7.36
CA MET A 268 -14.17 17.47 -6.71
C MET A 268 -15.54 17.88 -7.24
N LYS A 269 -15.77 17.74 -8.55
CA LYS A 269 -17.08 18.00 -9.14
C LYS A 269 -18.13 17.08 -8.53
N MET A 270 -17.83 15.77 -8.46
CA MET A 270 -18.72 14.77 -7.87
C MET A 270 -18.99 15.01 -6.39
N LEU A 271 -17.95 15.29 -5.59
CA LEU A 271 -18.10 15.59 -4.16
C LEU A 271 -18.99 16.82 -3.93
N LYS A 272 -18.75 17.91 -4.67
CA LYS A 272 -19.57 19.13 -4.57
C LYS A 272 -21.01 18.91 -5.03
N GLU A 273 -21.23 18.07 -6.03
CA GLU A 273 -22.58 17.76 -6.51
C GLU A 273 -23.39 17.03 -5.43
N TYR A 274 -22.80 16.04 -4.75
CA TYR A 274 -23.48 15.32 -3.67
C TYR A 274 -23.60 16.15 -2.39
N ASP A 275 -22.59 16.94 -2.03
CA ASP A 275 -22.62 17.79 -0.83
C ASP A 275 -23.65 18.93 -0.93
N ASN A 276 -23.91 19.43 -2.14
CA ASN A 276 -24.97 20.43 -2.38
C ASN A 276 -26.35 19.81 -2.61
N SER A 277 -26.46 18.48 -2.68
CA SER A 277 -27.74 17.82 -2.90
C SER A 277 -28.59 17.85 -1.63
N SER A 278 -29.90 18.09 -1.78
CA SER A 278 -30.84 17.98 -0.64
C SER A 278 -31.17 16.52 -0.28
N CYS A 279 -30.87 15.57 -1.16
CA CYS A 279 -31.20 14.15 -0.97
C CYS A 279 -30.06 13.36 -0.32
N TYR A 280 -28.82 13.72 -0.60
CA TYR A 280 -27.64 12.98 -0.14
C TYR A 280 -26.92 13.73 0.98
N GLN A 281 -26.39 12.99 1.94
CA GLN A 281 -25.48 13.48 2.95
C GLN A 281 -24.17 12.71 2.86
N VAL A 282 -23.07 13.40 2.54
CA VAL A 282 -21.73 12.81 2.55
C VAL A 282 -21.25 12.75 4.00
N ASP A 283 -21.18 11.55 4.58
CA ASP A 283 -20.72 11.39 5.96
C ASP A 283 -19.19 11.30 6.02
N PHE A 284 -18.59 10.64 5.04
CA PHE A 284 -17.18 10.28 5.04
C PHE A 284 -16.52 10.51 3.69
N VAL A 285 -15.31 11.06 3.73
CA VAL A 285 -14.35 11.00 2.63
C VAL A 285 -13.03 10.43 3.16
N ILE A 286 -12.68 9.22 2.74
CA ILE A 286 -11.47 8.52 3.21
C ILE A 286 -10.48 8.36 2.06
N ASP A 287 -9.29 8.93 2.24
CA ASP A 287 -8.16 8.81 1.32
C ASP A 287 -7.18 7.73 1.80
N ILE A 288 -7.09 6.61 1.08
CA ILE A 288 -6.31 5.43 1.46
C ILE A 288 -4.93 5.47 0.83
N HIS A 289 -3.93 5.38 1.70
CA HIS A 289 -2.50 5.52 1.43
C HIS A 289 -1.70 4.34 1.99
N ALA A 290 -0.44 4.26 1.57
CA ALA A 290 0.52 3.35 2.20
C ALA A 290 1.76 4.08 2.73
N HIS A 291 2.18 3.72 3.93
CA HIS A 291 3.25 4.39 4.64
C HIS A 291 4.56 3.61 4.56
N SER A 292 5.63 4.29 4.16
CA SER A 292 6.95 3.68 3.96
C SER A 292 7.84 3.66 5.20
N SER A 293 7.42 4.29 6.29
CA SER A 293 8.31 4.60 7.45
C SER A 293 7.71 4.27 8.81
N LEU A 294 6.46 3.81 8.87
CA LEU A 294 5.74 3.45 10.10
C LEU A 294 5.04 2.11 9.89
N THR A 295 4.94 1.33 10.95
CA THR A 295 4.29 0.01 10.98
C THR A 295 2.81 0.14 11.31
N GLY A 296 2.05 -0.92 11.05
CA GLY A 296 0.62 -0.98 11.33
C GLY A 296 -0.25 -0.13 10.42
N THR A 297 -1.49 0.02 10.85
CA THR A 297 -2.50 0.84 10.20
C THR A 297 -2.91 1.96 11.14
N PHE A 298 -3.05 3.17 10.63
CA PHE A 298 -3.40 4.32 11.46
C PHE A 298 -4.14 5.37 10.64
N ILE A 299 -4.84 6.26 11.33
CA ILE A 299 -5.65 7.30 10.72
C ILE A 299 -5.07 8.67 11.06
N TYR A 300 -4.99 9.49 10.03
CA TYR A 300 -4.77 10.91 10.10
C TYR A 300 -6.14 11.60 9.92
N GLY A 301 -6.54 12.48 10.84
CA GLY A 301 -7.76 13.32 10.76
C GLY A 301 -7.49 14.80 11.09
N SER A 302 -8.30 15.77 10.70
CA SER A 302 -7.99 17.19 10.97
C SER A 302 -8.34 17.64 12.39
N THR A 303 -7.71 18.70 12.90
CA THR A 303 -8.18 19.38 14.12
C THR A 303 -9.29 20.36 13.79
N TYR A 304 -10.24 20.54 14.71
CA TYR A 304 -11.36 21.45 14.58
C TYR A 304 -11.51 22.28 15.84
N ASP A 305 -11.91 23.54 15.69
CA ASP A 305 -12.19 24.42 16.82
C ASP A 305 -13.52 24.07 17.50
N ASN A 306 -14.48 23.58 16.72
CA ASN A 306 -15.75 23.10 17.23
C ASN A 306 -15.57 21.74 17.93
N VAL A 307 -15.77 21.74 19.25
CA VAL A 307 -15.61 20.57 20.13
C VAL A 307 -16.49 19.40 19.68
N TYR A 308 -17.77 19.65 19.36
CA TYR A 308 -18.70 18.59 18.94
C TYR A 308 -18.28 17.96 17.61
N ARG A 309 -17.79 18.77 16.67
CA ARG A 309 -17.25 18.27 15.40
C ARG A 309 -16.01 17.41 15.65
N TYR A 310 -15.12 17.86 16.53
CA TYR A 310 -13.92 17.11 16.90
C TYR A 310 -14.23 15.78 17.59
N GLU A 311 -15.16 15.77 18.56
CA GLU A 311 -15.58 14.54 19.25
C GLU A 311 -16.19 13.53 18.28
N ARG A 312 -17.09 13.98 17.39
CA ARG A 312 -17.65 13.14 16.33
C ARG A 312 -16.56 12.56 15.41
N HIS A 313 -15.56 13.37 15.07
CA HIS A 313 -14.43 12.96 14.23
C HIS A 313 -13.52 11.91 14.90
N LEU A 314 -13.54 11.77 16.22
CA LEU A 314 -12.76 10.74 16.92
C LEU A 314 -13.50 9.40 17.02
N VAL A 315 -14.81 9.36 16.80
CA VAL A 315 -15.61 8.14 16.96
C VAL A 315 -15.16 7.06 15.98
N PHE A 316 -15.09 7.39 14.68
CA PHE A 316 -14.77 6.41 13.65
C PHE A 316 -13.37 5.77 13.83
N PRO A 317 -12.28 6.55 14.04
CA PRO A 317 -10.97 5.96 14.31
C PRO A 317 -10.93 5.06 15.56
N LYS A 318 -11.66 5.43 16.64
CA LYS A 318 -11.76 4.59 17.83
C LYS A 318 -12.48 3.27 17.55
N LEU A 319 -13.59 3.30 16.81
CA LEU A 319 -14.29 2.07 16.40
C LEU A 319 -13.40 1.21 15.50
N PHE A 320 -12.70 1.82 14.55
CA PHE A 320 -11.78 1.11 13.66
C PHE A 320 -10.66 0.40 14.43
N ALA A 321 -10.10 1.05 15.45
CA ALA A 321 -9.11 0.47 16.35
C ALA A 321 -9.59 -0.81 17.04
N THR A 322 -10.89 -0.91 17.37
CA THR A 322 -11.44 -2.13 18.01
C THR A 322 -11.59 -3.31 17.05
N LYS A 323 -11.70 -3.07 15.74
CA LYS A 323 -11.89 -4.11 14.72
C LYS A 323 -10.59 -4.54 14.04
N CYS A 324 -9.57 -3.70 14.09
CA CYS A 324 -8.31 -3.93 13.42
C CYS A 324 -7.22 -4.15 14.48
N GLU A 325 -6.79 -5.40 14.65
CA GLU A 325 -5.67 -5.75 15.55
C GLU A 325 -4.37 -5.04 15.17
N ASP A 326 -4.22 -4.76 13.87
CA ASP A 326 -3.05 -4.15 13.26
C ASP A 326 -3.04 -2.60 13.43
N PHE A 327 -4.01 -2.05 14.17
CA PHE A 327 -4.17 -0.61 14.35
C PHE A 327 -3.20 -0.02 15.38
N CYS A 328 -2.36 0.92 14.96
CA CYS A 328 -1.39 1.59 15.81
C CYS A 328 -1.91 2.95 16.26
N GLN A 329 -2.50 2.99 17.47
CA GLN A 329 -3.06 4.21 18.04
C GLN A 329 -2.01 5.32 18.21
N GLU A 330 -0.77 4.95 18.56
CA GLU A 330 0.37 5.86 18.76
C GLU A 330 0.75 6.66 17.49
N HIS A 331 0.40 6.13 16.31
CA HIS A 331 0.69 6.78 15.04
C HIS A 331 -0.48 7.64 14.53
N MET A 332 -1.63 7.64 15.22
CA MET A 332 -2.71 8.54 14.86
C MET A 332 -2.29 9.99 15.07
N MET A 333 -2.69 10.85 14.14
CA MET A 333 -2.33 12.27 14.21
C MET A 333 -3.49 13.14 13.75
N PHE A 334 -3.90 14.03 14.65
CA PHE A 334 -4.83 15.10 14.34
C PHE A 334 -4.13 16.44 14.32
N ASN A 335 -4.11 17.11 13.16
CA ASN A 335 -3.45 18.41 13.02
C ASN A 335 -4.08 19.31 11.95
N ALA A 336 -3.65 20.58 11.94
CA ALA A 336 -4.02 21.58 10.95
C ALA A 336 -2.76 22.27 10.37
N ASP A 337 -1.74 21.50 9.99
CA ASP A 337 -0.51 22.08 9.39
C ASP A 337 -0.80 22.71 8.03
N ASP A 338 -0.47 23.99 7.87
CA ASP A 338 -0.65 24.76 6.63
C ASP A 338 0.12 24.16 5.45
N ARG A 339 1.26 23.52 5.70
CA ARG A 339 2.03 22.81 4.65
C ARG A 339 1.28 21.61 4.08
N LYS A 340 0.22 21.17 4.76
CA LYS A 340 -0.67 20.09 4.34
C LYS A 340 -2.00 20.61 3.81
N SER A 341 -2.22 21.92 3.69
CA SER A 341 -3.45 22.52 3.12
C SER A 341 -3.85 21.92 1.76
N GLY A 342 -2.87 21.55 0.92
CA GLY A 342 -3.11 20.92 -0.38
C GLY A 342 -3.39 19.41 -0.35
N THR A 343 -3.49 18.77 0.82
CA THR A 343 -3.88 17.34 0.93
C THR A 343 -5.40 17.20 0.96
N ALA A 344 -5.90 16.02 0.56
CA ALA A 344 -7.33 15.70 0.57
C ALA A 344 -7.95 15.98 1.95
N ARG A 345 -7.30 15.46 3.01
CA ARG A 345 -7.74 15.61 4.40
C ARG A 345 -7.93 17.04 4.87
N ARG A 346 -7.08 17.96 4.43
CA ARG A 346 -7.14 19.37 4.86
C ARG A 346 -8.07 20.16 3.94
N TYR A 347 -7.93 19.99 2.64
CA TYR A 347 -8.71 20.75 1.67
C TYR A 347 -10.20 20.43 1.75
N PHE A 348 -10.60 19.16 1.92
CA PHE A 348 -12.03 18.81 1.98
C PHE A 348 -12.73 19.32 3.24
N VAL A 349 -11.98 19.56 4.32
CA VAL A 349 -12.53 20.17 5.53
C VAL A 349 -13.00 21.60 5.27
N GLU A 350 -12.31 22.32 4.38
CA GLU A 350 -12.65 23.70 3.99
C GLU A 350 -13.62 23.75 2.81
N ALA A 351 -13.58 22.73 1.93
CA ALA A 351 -14.31 22.73 0.67
C ALA A 351 -15.70 22.06 0.71
N LEU A 352 -16.00 21.29 1.76
CA LEU A 352 -17.26 20.55 1.93
C LEU A 352 -17.96 20.94 3.24
N SER A 353 -19.21 20.50 3.41
CA SER A 353 -20.01 20.71 4.60
C SER A 353 -19.32 20.26 5.90
N ASP A 354 -19.63 20.95 7.00
CA ASP A 354 -19.11 20.65 8.34
C ASP A 354 -19.51 19.27 8.86
N ILE A 355 -20.50 18.63 8.23
CA ILE A 355 -20.96 17.28 8.54
C ILE A 355 -19.96 16.22 8.05
N VAL A 356 -19.22 16.51 6.98
CA VAL A 356 -18.30 15.56 6.34
C VAL A 356 -17.09 15.30 7.23
N ASN A 357 -16.85 14.02 7.54
CA ASN A 357 -15.63 13.58 8.20
C ASN A 357 -14.59 13.14 7.17
N THR A 358 -13.45 13.84 7.11
CA THR A 358 -12.38 13.51 6.17
C THR A 358 -11.18 12.87 6.86
N TYR A 359 -10.76 11.70 6.38
CA TYR A 359 -9.62 10.97 6.92
C TYR A 359 -8.61 10.63 5.84
N THR A 360 -7.34 10.50 6.24
CA THR A 360 -6.33 9.75 5.50
C THR A 360 -6.05 8.46 6.26
N LEU A 361 -6.34 7.32 5.65
CA LEU A 361 -6.04 6.00 6.19
C LEU A 361 -4.68 5.54 5.66
N GLU A 362 -3.71 5.35 6.53
CA GLU A 362 -2.36 4.92 6.19
C GLU A 362 -2.15 3.46 6.57
N VAL A 363 -1.58 2.69 5.66
CA VAL A 363 -1.23 1.28 5.88
C VAL A 363 0.25 1.05 5.63
N SER A 364 0.95 0.44 6.59
CA SER A 364 2.38 0.14 6.43
C SER A 364 2.68 -0.69 5.19
N MET A 365 3.73 -0.35 4.46
CA MET A 365 4.25 -1.17 3.34
C MET A 365 4.94 -2.46 3.80
N CYS A 366 5.25 -2.56 5.09
CA CYS A 366 5.94 -3.71 5.68
C CYS A 366 4.94 -4.63 6.39
N GLY A 367 4.39 -4.17 7.51
CA GLY A 367 3.76 -5.03 8.49
C GLY A 367 3.36 -4.27 9.74
N TYR A 368 3.02 -5.03 10.78
CA TYR A 368 2.61 -4.53 12.09
C TYR A 368 3.26 -5.37 13.20
N PHE A 369 3.37 -4.81 14.39
CA PHE A 369 3.79 -5.56 15.57
C PHE A 369 2.58 -6.24 16.19
N LEU A 370 2.73 -7.51 16.57
CA LEU A 370 1.68 -8.22 17.30
C LEU A 370 1.50 -7.61 18.69
N ASN A 371 0.27 -7.34 19.08
CA ASN A 371 -0.07 -6.65 20.34
C ASN A 371 0.63 -7.30 21.55
N GLY A 372 1.32 -6.48 22.34
CA GLY A 372 2.07 -6.94 23.52
C GLY A 372 3.36 -7.69 23.21
N THR A 373 3.82 -7.72 21.96
CA THR A 373 5.06 -8.39 21.55
C THR A 373 5.92 -7.51 20.65
N ASN A 374 7.21 -7.81 20.56
CA ASN A 374 8.13 -7.17 19.60
C ASN A 374 8.25 -7.97 18.29
N ILE A 375 7.27 -8.82 17.97
CA ILE A 375 7.29 -9.66 16.78
C ILE A 375 6.66 -8.88 15.62
N LEU A 376 7.50 -8.48 14.67
CA LEU A 376 7.07 -7.85 13.43
C LEU A 376 6.48 -8.90 12.48
N THR A 377 5.18 -8.78 12.21
CA THR A 377 4.48 -9.59 11.21
C THR A 377 4.37 -8.79 9.92
N GLN A 378 5.00 -9.27 8.85
CA GLN A 378 4.91 -8.66 7.54
C GLN A 378 3.55 -8.94 6.90
N TYR A 379 2.98 -7.94 6.23
CA TYR A 379 1.71 -8.08 5.53
C TYR A 379 1.82 -9.00 4.32
N THR A 380 0.77 -9.79 4.12
CA THR A 380 0.47 -10.51 2.89
C THR A 380 -0.57 -9.73 2.08
N GLU A 381 -0.80 -10.14 0.82
CA GLU A 381 -1.90 -9.59 0.01
C GLU A 381 -3.25 -9.69 0.73
N ASP A 382 -3.58 -10.85 1.30
CA ASP A 382 -4.82 -11.05 2.08
C ASP A 382 -4.84 -10.21 3.37
N GLY A 383 -3.67 -9.98 3.99
CA GLY A 383 -3.54 -9.09 5.14
C GLY A 383 -3.99 -7.67 4.82
N TYR A 384 -3.60 -7.12 3.66
CA TYR A 384 -4.09 -5.82 3.21
C TYR A 384 -5.60 -5.85 2.91
N MET A 385 -6.10 -6.90 2.25
CA MET A 385 -7.53 -7.04 1.97
C MET A 385 -8.37 -7.20 3.25
N ARG A 386 -7.80 -7.78 4.31
CA ARG A 386 -8.43 -7.88 5.64
C ARG A 386 -8.69 -6.50 6.24
N ILE A 387 -7.78 -5.54 6.08
CA ILE A 387 -7.99 -4.16 6.53
C ILE A 387 -9.21 -3.55 5.83
N GLY A 388 -9.37 -3.77 4.53
CA GLY A 388 -10.56 -3.34 3.77
C GLY A 388 -11.86 -3.95 4.29
N ARG A 389 -11.85 -5.26 4.60
CA ARG A 389 -13.00 -5.94 5.23
C ARG A 389 -13.32 -5.38 6.62
N ASN A 390 -12.30 -5.05 7.40
CA ASN A 390 -12.47 -4.43 8.72
C ASN A 390 -13.04 -3.01 8.62
N LEU A 391 -12.70 -2.26 7.57
CA LEU A 391 -13.28 -0.95 7.31
C LEU A 391 -14.80 -1.04 7.09
N ALA A 392 -15.27 -2.01 6.28
CA ALA A 392 -16.70 -2.27 6.11
C ALA A 392 -17.42 -2.60 7.42
N ARG A 393 -16.83 -3.47 8.25
CA ARG A 393 -17.39 -3.81 9.57
C ARG A 393 -17.45 -2.60 10.51
N THR A 394 -16.50 -1.68 10.38
CA THR A 394 -16.47 -0.45 11.18
C THR A 394 -17.57 0.51 10.74
N PHE A 395 -17.84 0.64 9.44
CA PHE A 395 -19.00 1.40 8.97
C PHE A 395 -20.32 0.84 9.53
N LEU A 396 -20.49 -0.48 9.55
CA LEU A 396 -21.68 -1.09 10.15
C LEU A 396 -21.86 -0.68 11.61
N GLU A 397 -20.78 -0.74 12.40
CA GLU A 397 -20.85 -0.38 13.82
C GLU A 397 -21.06 1.13 14.02
N TYR A 398 -20.41 1.97 13.21
CA TYR A 398 -20.61 3.41 13.24
C TYR A 398 -22.07 3.78 12.96
N TYR A 399 -22.66 3.24 11.88
CA TYR A 399 -24.03 3.55 11.50
C TYR A 399 -25.08 2.97 12.45
N ARG A 400 -24.76 1.88 13.17
CA ARG A 400 -25.57 1.41 14.31
C ARG A 400 -25.46 2.34 15.50
N PHE A 401 -24.26 2.81 15.82
CA PHE A 401 -24.02 3.73 16.92
C PHE A 401 -24.73 5.08 16.72
N THR A 402 -24.80 5.56 15.47
CA THR A 402 -25.53 6.80 15.11
C THR A 402 -27.01 6.59 14.84
N ASN A 403 -27.57 5.40 15.12
CA ASN A 403 -28.98 5.03 14.91
C ASN A 403 -29.50 5.14 13.46
N ILE A 404 -28.60 5.10 12.47
CA ILE A 404 -28.97 5.08 11.04
C ILE A 404 -29.33 3.66 10.61
N LEU A 405 -28.56 2.67 11.07
CA LEU A 405 -28.88 1.26 10.90
C LEU A 405 -29.67 0.73 12.10
N PRO A 406 -30.72 -0.08 11.87
CA PRO A 406 -31.41 -0.74 12.97
C PRO A 406 -30.45 -1.67 13.71
N ILE A 407 -30.43 -1.56 15.03
CA ILE A 407 -29.76 -2.52 15.89
C ILE A 407 -30.66 -3.77 15.91
N PRO A 408 -30.18 -4.94 15.44
CA PRO A 408 -31.00 -6.14 15.48
C PRO A 408 -31.40 -6.42 16.94
N PRO A 409 -32.67 -6.71 17.22
CA PRO A 409 -33.13 -6.98 18.59
C PRO A 409 -32.35 -8.17 19.18
N VAL A 410 -32.08 -8.12 20.49
CA VAL A 410 -31.22 -9.08 21.23
C VAL A 410 -31.61 -10.55 21.01
N ASP A 411 -32.88 -10.83 20.68
CA ASP A 411 -33.35 -12.18 20.38
C ASP A 411 -32.80 -12.80 19.09
N GLU A 412 -32.32 -12.00 18.13
CA GLU A 412 -31.69 -12.48 16.89
C GLU A 412 -30.20 -12.82 17.07
N LEU A 413 -29.57 -12.30 18.14
CA LEU A 413 -28.17 -12.60 18.49
C LEU A 413 -28.02 -13.93 19.23
N ARG A 414 -29.13 -14.53 19.69
CA ARG A 414 -29.11 -15.89 20.21
C ARG A 414 -29.09 -16.84 19.01
N PRO A 415 -28.03 -17.65 18.81
CA PRO A 415 -28.07 -18.68 17.79
C PRO A 415 -29.27 -19.56 18.09
N ARG A 416 -30.26 -19.57 17.20
CA ARG A 416 -31.34 -20.56 17.21
C ARG A 416 -30.67 -21.92 17.09
N LYS A 417 -30.38 -22.55 18.23
CA LYS A 417 -30.03 -23.97 18.30
C LYS A 417 -31.30 -24.75 17.94
N SER A 418 -31.68 -24.76 16.66
CA SER A 418 -32.55 -25.81 16.15
C SER A 418 -31.71 -27.08 16.13
N ARG A 419 -31.69 -27.79 17.26
CA ARG A 419 -31.28 -29.19 17.25
C ARG A 419 -32.22 -29.90 16.28
N PRO A 420 -31.72 -30.56 15.22
CA PRO A 420 -32.57 -31.38 14.38
C PRO A 420 -33.19 -32.46 15.28
N ARG A 421 -34.52 -32.54 15.31
CA ARG A 421 -35.24 -33.65 15.95
C ARG A 421 -34.90 -34.92 15.19
N THR A 422 -33.85 -35.62 15.63
CA THR A 422 -33.61 -36.99 15.21
C THR A 422 -34.64 -37.88 15.92
N HIS A 423 -35.70 -38.23 15.20
CA HIS A 423 -36.58 -39.33 15.56
C HIS A 423 -35.78 -40.64 15.48
N ARG A 424 -35.15 -41.04 16.59
CA ARG A 424 -34.65 -42.41 16.75
C ARG A 424 -35.80 -43.28 17.25
N PRO A 425 -36.19 -44.34 16.52
CA PRO A 425 -37.19 -45.29 17.02
C PRO A 425 -36.58 -46.06 18.19
N ARG A 426 -37.28 -46.05 19.31
CA ARG A 426 -36.83 -46.69 20.55
C ARG A 426 -37.11 -48.19 20.46
N ALA A 427 -36.16 -48.96 19.92
CA ALA A 427 -36.21 -50.42 20.01
C ALA A 427 -36.05 -50.84 21.48
N ARG A 428 -37.07 -51.50 22.03
CA ARG A 428 -37.06 -52.12 23.36
C ARG A 428 -36.12 -53.32 23.34
N SER A 429 -34.88 -53.16 23.81
CA SER A 429 -34.04 -54.29 24.25
C SER A 429 -34.33 -54.56 25.72
N LYS A 430 -35.01 -55.70 25.99
CA LYS A 430 -35.08 -56.32 27.31
C LYS A 430 -33.78 -57.06 27.56
N THR A 431 -32.81 -56.41 28.20
CA THR A 431 -31.70 -57.12 28.85
C THR A 431 -31.47 -56.49 30.22
N ARG A 432 -31.87 -57.24 31.25
CA ARG A 432 -31.63 -56.98 32.66
C ARG A 432 -30.11 -57.14 32.88
N SER A 433 -29.40 -56.03 33.01
CA SER A 433 -28.00 -56.03 33.46
C SER A 433 -27.92 -55.35 34.83
N GLU A 434 -27.25 -56.05 35.74
CA GLU A 434 -27.12 -55.74 37.15
C GLU A 434 -26.41 -54.40 37.38
N VAL A 435 -26.94 -53.62 38.33
CA VAL A 435 -26.30 -52.40 38.81
C VAL A 435 -25.06 -52.80 39.62
N ARG A 436 -23.87 -52.71 39.01
CA ARG A 436 -22.61 -52.76 39.77
C ARG A 436 -22.45 -51.48 40.59
N ALA A 437 -22.29 -51.62 41.90
CA ALA A 437 -21.96 -50.51 42.79
C ALA A 437 -20.59 -49.92 42.43
N ARG A 438 -20.49 -48.58 42.43
CA ARG A 438 -19.23 -47.85 42.19
C ARG A 438 -18.18 -48.28 43.24
N PRO A 439 -16.93 -48.57 42.82
CA PRO A 439 -15.85 -48.79 43.79
C PRO A 439 -15.56 -47.50 44.56
N LYS A 440 -15.42 -47.61 45.88
CA LYS A 440 -15.02 -46.52 46.77
C LYS A 440 -13.55 -46.19 46.51
N THR A 441 -13.26 -45.03 45.94
CA THR A 441 -11.90 -44.56 45.71
C THR A 441 -11.30 -44.04 47.01
N THR A 442 -10.13 -44.54 47.38
CA THR A 442 -9.30 -43.96 48.44
C THR A 442 -8.67 -42.66 47.93
N ARG A 443 -8.84 -41.56 48.67
CA ARG A 443 -8.17 -40.27 48.42
C ARG A 443 -6.66 -40.47 48.41
N ALA A 444 -6.02 -40.27 47.26
CA ALA A 444 -4.61 -39.96 47.18
C ALA A 444 -4.47 -38.46 46.84
N TYR A 445 -3.74 -37.72 47.67
CA TYR A 445 -3.42 -36.32 47.43
C TYR A 445 -2.33 -36.21 46.35
N ALA A 446 -2.49 -35.29 45.40
CA ALA A 446 -1.46 -34.97 44.43
C ALA A 446 -0.36 -34.11 45.11
N PRO A 447 0.94 -34.40 44.91
CA PRO A 447 2.00 -33.58 45.47
C PRO A 447 2.11 -32.27 44.68
N ILE A 448 1.95 -31.15 45.38
CA ILE A 448 2.20 -29.79 44.89
C ILE A 448 3.68 -29.50 45.14
N SER A 449 4.43 -29.24 44.07
CA SER A 449 5.83 -28.80 44.14
C SER A 449 5.90 -27.31 44.46
N TYR A 450 6.47 -26.96 45.62
CA TYR A 450 6.76 -25.59 46.03
C TYR A 450 8.27 -25.34 45.92
N THR A 451 8.68 -24.52 44.95
CA THR A 451 9.92 -23.75 45.04
C THR A 451 9.70 -22.38 44.38
N ASP A 452 9.73 -21.37 45.26
CA ASP A 452 10.05 -19.96 45.03
C ASP A 452 9.05 -19.04 44.32
N LEU A 453 8.00 -18.69 45.07
CA LEU A 453 7.34 -17.39 44.98
C LEU A 453 7.48 -16.68 46.34
N SER A 454 8.51 -15.86 46.49
CA SER A 454 8.60 -14.84 47.53
C SER A 454 7.78 -13.62 47.10
N ILE A 455 6.48 -13.63 47.40
CA ILE A 455 5.63 -12.43 47.38
C ILE A 455 5.56 -11.95 48.83
N CYS A 456 6.28 -10.87 49.13
CA CYS A 456 6.08 -10.12 50.36
C CYS A 456 4.84 -9.24 50.21
N TYR A 457 3.85 -9.50 51.04
CA TYR A 457 2.78 -8.56 51.35
C TYR A 457 3.22 -7.81 52.61
N ASP A 458 3.25 -6.49 52.56
CA ASP A 458 3.06 -5.70 53.77
C ASP A 458 2.18 -4.49 53.45
N SER A 459 1.21 -4.28 54.32
CA SER A 459 0.08 -3.37 54.21
C SER A 459 0.21 -2.21 55.19
N ALA A 460 -0.40 -1.06 54.85
CA ALA A 460 -0.73 0.13 55.66
C ALA A 460 0.01 1.38 55.12
N THR A 461 -0.56 2.57 54.90
CA THR A 461 -1.83 3.22 55.28
C THR A 461 -1.80 4.64 54.66
N SER A 462 -2.97 5.23 54.35
CA SER A 462 -3.23 6.69 54.22
C SER A 462 -2.43 7.43 53.11
N ASP A 463 -2.84 8.53 52.49
CA ASP A 463 -3.85 9.53 52.78
C ASP A 463 -4.15 10.28 51.46
N ASP A 464 -5.22 11.05 51.55
CA ASP A 464 -5.88 11.94 50.60
C ASP A 464 -5.00 12.97 49.85
N GLY A 465 -5.54 13.54 48.76
CA GLY A 465 -5.19 14.90 48.32
C GLY A 465 -4.47 15.08 46.98
N SER A 466 -5.24 15.32 45.92
CA SER A 466 -4.84 16.26 44.85
C SER A 466 -5.00 17.71 45.35
N PRO A 467 -4.17 18.69 44.94
CA PRO A 467 -4.66 19.64 43.91
C PRO A 467 -3.60 20.33 43.01
N VAL A 468 -3.94 20.44 41.71
CA VAL A 468 -4.08 21.66 40.87
C VAL A 468 -3.09 22.86 40.96
N ARG A 469 -2.63 23.28 39.74
CA ARG A 469 -2.31 24.64 39.18
C ARG A 469 -0.88 25.22 39.16
N TYR A 470 -0.41 25.42 37.91
CA TYR A 470 0.38 26.50 37.27
C TYR A 470 1.11 27.56 38.13
N MET A 471 2.37 27.84 37.76
CA MET A 471 2.81 29.17 37.28
C MET A 471 4.25 29.19 36.72
N TYR A 472 4.54 30.31 36.08
CA TYR A 472 5.54 30.67 35.06
C TYR A 472 6.91 31.12 35.63
N HIS A 473 7.87 31.37 34.72
CA HIS A 473 9.23 31.96 34.87
C HIS A 473 10.35 31.02 35.35
N GLY A 474 11.59 31.09 34.86
CA GLY A 474 12.27 32.06 33.98
C GLY A 474 13.79 31.81 34.08
N HIS A 475 14.52 32.14 33.02
CA HIS A 475 15.98 31.99 32.84
C HIS A 475 16.88 32.41 34.03
N ALA A 476 17.97 31.67 34.27
CA ALA A 476 19.38 32.08 34.00
C ALA A 476 20.42 31.38 34.91
N GLY A 477 21.55 30.96 34.32
CA GLY A 477 22.88 31.29 34.86
C GLY A 477 23.66 30.27 35.71
N TYR A 478 24.57 29.55 35.04
CA TYR A 478 25.97 29.19 35.43
C TYR A 478 26.32 28.51 36.78
N GLY A 479 27.09 27.41 36.68
CA GLY A 479 27.95 26.90 37.76
C GLY A 479 28.32 25.43 37.57
N GLY A 480 29.54 25.14 37.11
CA GLY A 480 29.90 23.84 36.55
C GLY A 480 30.32 22.77 37.55
N PHE A 481 30.10 21.52 37.15
CA PHE A 481 30.88 20.36 37.61
C PHE A 481 31.29 19.53 36.39
N ARG A 482 32.60 19.33 36.25
CA ARG A 482 33.24 18.51 35.23
C ARG A 482 32.92 17.03 35.48
N MET A 483 32.41 16.34 34.46
CA MET A 483 32.58 14.89 34.29
C MET A 483 32.87 14.58 32.82
N ARG A 484 33.85 13.69 32.62
CA ARG A 484 34.49 13.31 31.34
C ARG A 484 33.50 12.63 30.38
N PRO A 485 33.61 12.81 29.05
CA PRO A 485 32.86 12.00 28.11
C PRO A 485 33.54 10.63 27.94
N HIS A 486 32.79 9.56 28.23
CA HIS A 486 33.14 8.21 27.81
C HIS A 486 32.99 8.13 26.29
N ALA A 487 34.12 7.98 25.59
CA ALA A 487 34.15 7.56 24.20
C ALA A 487 33.71 6.09 24.13
N HIS A 488 32.56 5.83 23.52
CA HIS A 488 32.24 4.49 23.03
C HIS A 488 32.98 4.31 21.71
N GLN A 489 33.98 3.44 21.76
CA GLN A 489 34.86 3.07 20.67
C GLN A 489 34.08 2.17 19.70
N ASP A 490 33.97 2.61 18.44
CA ASP A 490 33.45 1.83 17.33
C ASP A 490 34.27 0.54 17.18
N GLN A 491 33.65 -0.59 17.46
CA GLN A 491 34.28 -1.91 17.37
C GLN A 491 33.71 -2.72 16.19
N PHE A 492 33.60 -2.13 15.00
CA PHE A 492 33.40 -2.88 13.75
C PHE A 492 34.08 -2.17 12.57
N SER A 493 35.41 -2.11 12.57
CA SER A 493 36.18 -1.83 11.35
C SER A 493 36.46 -3.15 10.62
N LEU A 494 35.80 -3.37 9.47
CA LEU A 494 35.99 -4.52 8.59
C LEU A 494 37.27 -4.40 7.74
N SER A 495 38.43 -4.28 8.38
CA SER A 495 39.72 -4.21 7.69
C SER A 495 40.69 -5.35 8.01
N ASN A 496 40.26 -6.41 8.71
CA ASN A 496 41.15 -7.55 9.05
C ASN A 496 40.44 -8.92 9.01
N ILE A 497 39.96 -9.35 7.84
CA ILE A 497 39.72 -10.77 7.60
C ILE A 497 40.55 -11.19 6.38
N GLN A 498 41.72 -11.76 6.68
CA GLN A 498 42.56 -12.44 5.69
C GLN A 498 41.82 -13.67 5.15
N ALA A 499 41.86 -13.79 3.84
CA ALA A 499 41.42 -14.95 3.07
C ALA A 499 42.26 -16.19 3.42
N ALA A 500 41.86 -16.99 4.41
CA ALA A 500 42.45 -18.31 4.65
C ALA A 500 41.61 -19.22 5.57
N ARG A 501 40.29 -19.39 5.37
CA ARG A 501 39.51 -20.42 6.11
C ARG A 501 38.34 -21.04 5.34
N PHE A 502 38.45 -21.21 4.02
CA PHE A 502 37.42 -21.87 3.20
C PHE A 502 37.91 -23.09 2.40
N SER A 503 39.01 -23.74 2.80
CA SER A 503 39.54 -24.88 2.05
C SER A 503 39.11 -26.27 2.52
N ASN A 504 38.40 -26.44 3.63
CA ASN A 504 38.06 -27.78 4.14
C ASN A 504 36.61 -27.89 4.61
N LEU A 505 35.66 -28.05 3.68
CA LEU A 505 34.36 -28.64 3.97
C LEU A 505 34.00 -29.58 2.81
N ASP A 506 34.22 -30.88 3.04
CA ASP A 506 33.86 -31.98 2.15
C ASP A 506 32.46 -32.50 2.53
N PHE A 507 31.54 -32.55 1.57
CA PHE A 507 30.17 -33.02 1.76
C PHE A 507 29.85 -34.12 0.75
N THR A 508 30.50 -35.27 0.91
CA THR A 508 30.05 -36.53 0.32
C THR A 508 29.48 -37.43 1.41
N SER A 509 28.16 -37.49 1.50
CA SER A 509 27.49 -38.57 2.24
C SER A 509 26.25 -39.05 1.46
N ASP A 510 26.43 -40.19 0.83
CA ASP A 510 25.42 -40.96 0.11
C ASP A 510 24.23 -41.37 1.01
N PHE A 511 23.01 -41.01 0.60
CA PHE A 511 21.79 -41.70 1.02
C PHE A 511 21.01 -42.19 -0.21
N ARG A 512 21.31 -43.41 -0.64
CA ARG A 512 20.54 -44.16 -1.65
C ARG A 512 19.27 -44.75 -1.02
N LEU A 513 18.10 -44.26 -1.40
CA LEU A 513 16.82 -44.97 -1.26
C LEU A 513 16.49 -45.70 -2.56
N LYS A 514 16.31 -47.03 -2.48
CA LYS A 514 15.94 -47.92 -3.59
C LYS A 514 14.44 -47.78 -3.91
N VAL A 515 14.10 -47.58 -5.18
CA VAL A 515 12.73 -47.71 -5.73
C VAL A 515 12.71 -48.84 -6.76
N PRO A 516 11.70 -49.73 -6.80
CA PRO A 516 11.65 -50.85 -7.74
C PRO A 516 11.23 -50.41 -9.17
N LYS A 517 11.85 -51.03 -10.18
CA LYS A 517 11.58 -50.84 -11.61
C LYS A 517 10.17 -51.33 -11.99
N ALA A 518 9.38 -50.47 -12.65
CA ALA A 518 8.17 -50.86 -13.39
C ALA A 518 8.45 -50.85 -14.92
N LYS A 519 7.85 -51.81 -15.61
CA LYS A 519 8.05 -52.13 -17.04
C LYS A 519 7.45 -51.06 -17.97
N ALA A 520 8.14 -50.83 -19.08
CA ALA A 520 7.74 -49.93 -20.17
C ALA A 520 6.50 -50.44 -20.94
N LEU A 521 5.62 -49.50 -21.32
CA LEU A 521 4.56 -49.67 -22.32
C LEU A 521 4.84 -48.69 -23.49
N PRO A 522 4.43 -49.01 -24.73
CA PRO A 522 4.86 -48.28 -25.93
C PRO A 522 4.11 -46.96 -26.13
N GLU A 523 4.81 -45.94 -26.61
CA GLU A 523 4.29 -44.62 -26.96
C GLU A 523 3.40 -44.65 -28.23
N PRO A 524 2.30 -43.88 -28.29
CA PRO A 524 1.56 -43.66 -29.52
C PRO A 524 2.22 -42.57 -30.39
N LYS A 525 2.38 -42.90 -31.69
CA LYS A 525 2.88 -41.98 -32.73
C LYS A 525 1.90 -40.82 -32.97
N ILE A 526 2.38 -39.58 -32.86
CA ILE A 526 1.66 -38.37 -33.26
C ILE A 526 2.10 -38.00 -34.69
N PRO A 527 1.18 -37.66 -35.62
CA PRO A 527 1.52 -37.24 -36.98
C PRO A 527 2.14 -35.82 -37.00
N PRO A 528 2.92 -35.47 -38.05
CA PRO A 528 3.67 -34.21 -38.09
C PRO A 528 2.74 -33.00 -38.20
N ILE A 529 2.98 -31.99 -37.36
CA ILE A 529 2.27 -30.71 -37.38
C ILE A 529 2.86 -29.83 -38.49
N GLU A 530 1.98 -29.32 -39.36
CA GLU A 530 2.29 -28.34 -40.40
C GLU A 530 2.87 -27.05 -39.79
N ILE A 531 3.97 -26.57 -40.37
CA ILE A 531 4.66 -25.34 -39.98
C ILE A 531 3.78 -24.15 -40.38
N LEU A 532 3.06 -23.59 -39.40
CA LEU A 532 2.39 -22.29 -39.58
C LEU A 532 3.46 -21.20 -39.72
N ASN A 533 3.42 -20.50 -40.85
CA ASN A 533 4.30 -19.39 -41.19
C ASN A 533 3.99 -18.19 -40.26
N VAL A 534 4.78 -18.01 -39.20
CA VAL A 534 4.62 -16.90 -38.25
C VAL A 534 5.23 -15.63 -38.86
N PRO A 535 4.48 -14.52 -39.01
CA PRO A 535 5.05 -13.27 -39.50
C PRO A 535 6.07 -12.70 -38.50
N PRO A 536 7.13 -12.01 -38.97
CA PRO A 536 8.20 -11.52 -38.11
C PRO A 536 7.66 -10.51 -37.08
N LYS A 537 8.15 -10.63 -35.83
CA LYS A 537 7.86 -9.70 -34.74
C LYS A 537 8.21 -8.26 -35.15
N PRO A 538 7.36 -7.26 -34.85
CA PRO A 538 7.71 -5.87 -35.07
C PRO A 538 8.89 -5.50 -34.15
N HIS A 539 9.97 -5.03 -34.75
CA HIS A 539 11.11 -4.46 -34.04
C HIS A 539 10.91 -2.94 -33.99
N LEU A 540 10.95 -2.38 -32.78
CA LEU A 540 11.01 -0.94 -32.59
C LEU A 540 12.42 -0.48 -32.95
N THR A 541 12.55 0.25 -34.06
CA THR A 541 13.74 1.06 -34.31
C THR A 541 13.79 2.16 -33.26
N ILE A 542 14.90 2.21 -32.51
CA ILE A 542 15.18 3.28 -31.56
C ILE A 542 15.27 4.57 -32.37
N ILE A 543 14.25 5.42 -32.28
CA ILE A 543 14.33 6.80 -32.73
C ILE A 543 15.15 7.54 -31.67
N ASP A 544 16.40 7.85 -31.98
CA ASP A 544 17.23 8.71 -31.18
C ASP A 544 16.65 10.15 -31.22
N PHE A 545 15.98 10.55 -30.14
CA PHE A 545 15.42 11.90 -30.00
C PHE A 545 16.49 13.01 -30.03
N ASN A 546 17.79 12.67 -29.87
CA ASN A 546 18.87 13.62 -30.05
C ASN A 546 19.19 13.89 -31.54
N GLN A 547 18.73 13.05 -32.47
CA GLN A 547 18.84 13.34 -33.91
C GLN A 547 17.76 14.33 -34.39
N LEU A 548 16.59 14.36 -33.75
CA LEU A 548 15.50 15.28 -34.09
C LEU A 548 15.74 16.74 -33.65
N THR A 549 16.70 16.98 -32.76
CA THR A 549 17.02 18.31 -32.23
C THR A 549 18.24 18.97 -32.87
N ARG A 550 19.07 18.23 -33.63
CA ARG A 550 20.22 18.82 -34.33
C ARG A 550 19.81 19.63 -35.57
N GLY A 551 18.89 19.12 -36.39
CA GLY A 551 18.42 19.83 -37.59
C GLY A 551 17.69 21.14 -37.27
N GLY A 552 16.85 21.14 -36.23
CA GLY A 552 16.10 22.33 -35.83
C GLY A 552 16.95 23.42 -35.17
N LEU A 553 18.08 23.07 -34.53
CA LEU A 553 19.00 24.05 -33.96
C LEU A 553 19.79 24.77 -35.06
N GLU A 554 20.25 24.04 -36.08
CA GLU A 554 20.97 24.60 -37.23
C GLU A 554 20.05 25.51 -38.07
N GLU A 555 18.81 25.10 -38.33
CA GLU A 555 17.79 25.93 -39.00
C GLU A 555 17.44 27.19 -38.19
N ALA A 556 17.34 27.09 -36.86
CA ALA A 556 17.05 28.24 -35.99
C ALA A 556 18.22 29.24 -35.93
N THR A 557 19.47 28.78 -36.05
CA THR A 557 20.64 29.66 -36.14
C THR A 557 20.84 30.27 -37.53
N ALA A 558 20.50 29.54 -38.60
CA ALA A 558 20.56 30.06 -39.97
C ALA A 558 19.50 31.15 -40.21
N GLY A 559 18.26 30.96 -39.72
CA GLY A 559 17.18 31.94 -39.84
C GLY A 559 17.48 33.27 -39.15
N ARG A 560 18.10 33.25 -37.96
CA ARG A 560 18.51 34.48 -37.23
C ARG A 560 19.63 35.26 -37.91
N THR A 561 20.46 34.58 -38.72
CA THR A 561 21.56 35.22 -39.45
C THR A 561 21.03 35.93 -40.70
N ILE A 562 20.08 35.30 -41.40
CA ILE A 562 19.41 35.87 -42.57
C ILE A 562 18.49 37.05 -42.18
N GLU A 563 17.78 36.97 -41.04
CA GLU A 563 17.00 38.11 -40.53
C GLU A 563 17.88 39.29 -40.12
N ARG A 564 19.05 39.05 -39.51
CA ARG A 564 20.02 40.11 -39.18
C ARG A 564 20.64 40.77 -40.42
N GLU A 565 20.85 40.02 -41.50
CA GLU A 565 21.28 40.59 -42.79
C GLU A 565 20.17 41.40 -43.47
N LYS A 566 18.92 40.90 -43.47
CA LYS A 566 17.76 41.64 -44.01
C LYS A 566 17.48 42.93 -43.22
N GLU A 567 17.66 42.91 -41.91
CA GLU A 567 17.55 44.09 -41.02
C GLU A 567 18.68 45.11 -41.29
N LYS A 568 19.92 44.65 -41.54
CA LYS A 568 21.04 45.52 -41.95
C LYS A 568 20.81 46.14 -43.33
N ILE A 569 20.30 45.38 -44.30
CA ILE A 569 20.00 45.86 -45.66
C ILE A 569 18.85 46.88 -45.62
N ARG A 570 17.79 46.65 -44.83
CA ARG A 570 16.69 47.61 -44.60
C ARG A 570 17.17 48.92 -43.96
N ARG A 571 18.07 48.86 -42.97
CA ARG A 571 18.65 50.05 -42.34
C ARG A 571 19.57 50.83 -43.28
N HIS A 572 20.23 50.15 -44.23
CA HIS A 572 21.06 50.81 -45.25
C HIS A 572 20.24 51.47 -46.36
N THR A 573 19.09 50.89 -46.74
CA THR A 573 18.16 51.48 -47.73
C THR A 573 17.34 52.65 -47.16
N LEU A 574 17.00 52.63 -45.87
CA LEU A 574 16.34 53.76 -45.21
C LEU A 574 17.28 54.96 -44.99
N LYS A 575 18.58 54.74 -44.81
CA LYS A 575 19.59 55.82 -44.73
C LYS A 575 19.98 56.42 -46.07
N SER A 576 19.87 55.70 -47.19
CA SER A 576 20.13 56.25 -48.52
C SER A 576 18.94 57.01 -49.14
N CYS A 577 17.73 56.80 -48.63
CA CYS A 577 16.53 57.53 -49.06
C CYS A 577 16.30 58.87 -48.32
N SER A 578 16.97 59.13 -47.20
CA SER A 578 16.83 60.40 -46.46
C SER A 578 17.87 61.47 -46.83
N SER A 579 18.73 61.23 -47.82
CA SER A 579 19.74 62.20 -48.30
C SER A 579 19.48 62.72 -49.72
N ARG A 580 18.26 62.55 -50.24
CA ARG A 580 17.78 63.17 -51.49
C ARG A 580 16.36 63.71 -51.31
N LYS A 581 16.23 64.70 -50.42
CA LYS A 581 15.16 65.71 -50.38
C LYS A 581 15.52 66.74 -49.31
N ALA A 582 16.47 67.60 -49.66
CA ALA A 582 16.66 68.95 -49.16
C ALA A 582 17.29 69.73 -50.32
#